data_AF-A0A835LGY9-F1
#
_entry.id   AF-A0A835LGY9-F1
#
_cell.length_a   1.000
_cell.length_b   1.000
_cell.length_c   1.000
_cell.angle_alpha   90.00
_cell.angle_beta   90.00
_cell.angle_gamma   90.00
#
_symmetry.space_group_name_H-M   'P 1'
#
loop_
_entity.id
_entity.type
_entity.pdbx_description
1 polymer ?
#
loop_
_entity_poly.entity_id
_entity_poly.type
_entity_poly.pdbx_seq_one_letter_code
_entity_poly.pdbx_strand_id
1 'polypeptide(L)'
;MKSSHASTSSNSSRSDDHGRKVTSKEGTNATTPHRGFSSLTISTRNFIIWFFLIISMLYILYSSNLLLNNELQDCTSLEEHLSDLLPINNSSQSTNYEHQQEENKLSKLPMRSSETELKHVVFCIAGSSNLWEQRKEYIKLWWKPRITRGMVWLDKPVKTRRNEGLPEIRISGNTSGFPYTHRQGRRSALRISRVVSETMRLGLKDVRWFVMGDDDTVFVIDNVMRVLAKYDHRQFYYVGSSSESHVQNIFFSYSMAYGGGGFAISYPLAKALEKMQDKCIQRYPGLYGSDDRIQACMAELGVPLTRETGFHQYDVYGNLLGLLGAHPVVPLVSLHHLDVVEPIFPGMSQPRGVQHLFQSIRLDSSSIIQQSICYDKKQIWSISISWGYVVQIIRGVLSPRELEMPTRTFLNWYKRADYTAYAFNTRPVTKHPCQKPFVYYMRTVRYDPANKQTVGIYNRHREQYPPCRWKVPSPEIVDSVVVIKRTDPLRWQRSPRRDCCRVLPSKKSSTMYLSVGNCRDGEISEL
;
A
#
# COMPACT_ATOMS: atom_id res chain seq x y z
N MET A 1 15.98 -20.26 -39.88
CA MET A 1 16.09 -21.68 -40.32
C MET A 1 14.71 -22.29 -40.12
N LYS A 2 13.86 -22.26 -41.16
CA LYS A 2 13.47 -23.38 -42.08
C LYS A 2 12.72 -24.50 -41.33
N SER A 3 11.38 -24.53 -41.42
CA SER A 3 10.50 -25.27 -42.38
C SER A 3 10.11 -26.64 -41.79
N SER A 4 8.99 -27.32 -42.05
CA SER A 4 7.91 -27.27 -43.07
C SER A 4 6.85 -28.37 -42.76
N HIS A 5 5.58 -28.11 -43.14
CA HIS A 5 4.46 -28.96 -43.65
C HIS A 5 4.41 -30.50 -43.41
N ALA A 6 3.29 -31.06 -42.89
CA ALA A 6 2.06 -31.63 -43.56
C ALA A 6 2.33 -32.96 -44.32
N SER A 7 1.53 -34.04 -44.32
CA SER A 7 0.07 -34.33 -44.40
C SER A 7 -0.15 -35.82 -43.98
N THR A 8 -1.32 -36.36 -43.63
CA THR A 8 -2.45 -36.81 -44.50
C THR A 8 -3.69 -37.25 -43.68
N SER A 9 -4.81 -37.37 -44.39
CA SER A 9 -6.22 -37.38 -43.99
C SER A 9 -6.97 -38.69 -44.30
N SER A 10 -8.06 -38.99 -43.57
CA SER A 10 -9.33 -39.55 -44.08
C SER A 10 -10.41 -39.53 -42.95
N ASN A 11 -11.44 -38.66 -43.02
CA ASN A 11 -12.87 -38.89 -43.39
C ASN A 11 -13.50 -40.19 -42.81
N SER A 12 -14.67 -40.19 -42.15
CA SER A 12 -15.95 -39.58 -42.58
C SER A 12 -17.00 -39.31 -41.45
N SER A 13 -17.86 -38.31 -41.70
CA SER A 13 -19.32 -38.15 -41.42
C SER A 13 -19.90 -38.45 -40.00
N ARG A 14 -20.42 -37.48 -39.22
CA ARG A 14 -21.77 -36.81 -39.28
C ARG A 14 -22.94 -37.81 -39.44
N SER A 15 -24.02 -37.81 -38.65
CA SER A 15 -24.84 -36.72 -38.10
C SER A 15 -25.79 -37.21 -36.99
N ASP A 16 -26.17 -36.28 -36.11
CA ASP A 16 -27.45 -36.01 -35.37
C ASP A 16 -28.64 -37.02 -35.57
N ASP A 17 -29.58 -37.28 -34.65
CA ASP A 17 -30.26 -36.41 -33.69
C ASP A 17 -31.24 -37.23 -32.77
N HIS A 18 -31.69 -36.62 -31.67
CA HIS A 18 -32.99 -36.78 -30.98
C HIS A 18 -33.48 -38.13 -30.39
N GLY A 19 -33.63 -38.13 -29.05
CA GLY A 19 -35.00 -38.13 -28.48
C GLY A 19 -35.55 -39.39 -27.79
N ARG A 20 -35.78 -39.22 -26.48
CA ARG A 20 -36.91 -39.75 -25.67
C ARG A 20 -36.84 -41.15 -25.01
N LYS A 21 -37.03 -41.09 -23.69
CA LYS A 21 -37.43 -42.13 -22.71
C LYS A 21 -38.44 -43.16 -23.24
N VAL A 22 -38.37 -44.40 -22.72
CA VAL A 22 -39.39 -45.05 -21.86
C VAL A 22 -38.88 -46.42 -21.37
N THR A 23 -39.40 -46.78 -20.20
CA THR A 23 -39.15 -47.86 -19.22
C THR A 23 -39.52 -49.29 -19.62
N SER A 24 -38.83 -50.29 -19.05
CA SER A 24 -39.36 -51.57 -18.47
C SER A 24 -38.19 -52.32 -17.78
N LYS A 25 -38.19 -52.62 -16.48
CA LYS A 25 -38.91 -53.62 -15.66
C LYS A 25 -38.58 -55.10 -15.92
N GLU A 26 -38.04 -55.69 -14.84
CA GLU A 26 -38.23 -57.05 -14.28
C GLU A 26 -37.54 -58.29 -14.89
N GLY A 27 -37.04 -59.15 -13.97
CA GLY A 27 -36.62 -60.54 -14.18
C GLY A 27 -35.32 -60.90 -13.43
N THR A 28 -35.34 -61.23 -12.11
CA THR A 28 -35.38 -62.60 -11.51
C THR A 28 -34.11 -63.43 -11.75
N ASN A 29 -33.55 -64.24 -10.86
CA ASN A 29 -33.77 -64.72 -9.49
C ASN A 29 -32.53 -65.59 -9.16
N ALA A 30 -32.09 -65.68 -7.88
CA ALA A 30 -31.78 -66.96 -7.22
C ALA A 30 -31.15 -66.77 -5.82
N THR A 31 -31.88 -67.33 -4.88
CA THR A 31 -31.81 -67.39 -3.41
C THR A 31 -30.81 -68.39 -2.82
N THR A 32 -29.99 -67.90 -1.87
CA THR A 32 -29.71 -68.39 -0.48
C THR A 32 -29.03 -69.74 -0.21
N PRO A 33 -28.30 -69.89 0.93
CA PRO A 33 -28.93 -70.32 2.19
C PRO A 33 -28.45 -69.62 3.49
N HIS A 34 -29.30 -69.78 4.52
CA HIS A 34 -29.28 -69.20 5.87
C HIS A 34 -28.23 -69.74 6.86
N ARG A 35 -27.88 -68.87 7.84
CA ARG A 35 -27.61 -69.05 9.30
C ARG A 35 -26.47 -68.10 9.68
N GLY A 36 -26.55 -67.16 10.63
CA GLY A 36 -27.44 -66.87 11.74
C GLY A 36 -26.52 -66.37 12.87
N PHE A 37 -26.62 -65.11 13.30
CA PHE A 37 -26.13 -64.63 14.59
C PHE A 37 -26.81 -63.31 14.92
N SER A 38 -27.65 -63.32 15.95
CA SER A 38 -28.20 -62.15 16.63
C SER A 38 -27.07 -61.43 17.36
N SER A 39 -26.90 -60.12 17.12
CA SER A 39 -26.18 -59.25 18.04
C SER A 39 -26.81 -57.85 18.07
N LEU A 40 -26.86 -57.33 19.29
CA LEU A 40 -27.51 -56.11 19.74
C LEU A 40 -27.28 -54.90 18.82
N THR A 41 -28.37 -54.32 18.31
CA THR A 41 -28.39 -52.95 17.80
C THR A 41 -28.28 -51.98 18.99
N ILE A 42 -27.05 -51.69 19.40
CA ILE A 42 -26.76 -50.55 20.29
C ILE A 42 -27.09 -49.28 19.50
N SER A 43 -28.14 -48.59 19.95
CA SER A 43 -28.68 -47.36 19.35
C SER A 43 -27.58 -46.31 19.16
N THR A 44 -27.29 -45.99 17.89
CA THR A 44 -26.37 -44.92 17.45
C THR A 44 -26.72 -43.55 18.04
N ARG A 45 -27.96 -43.38 18.56
CA ARG A 45 -28.40 -42.19 19.28
C ARG A 45 -27.68 -41.99 20.62
N ASN A 46 -27.30 -43.08 21.31
CA ASN A 46 -26.60 -42.99 22.59
C ASN A 46 -25.15 -42.54 22.42
N PHE A 47 -24.51 -42.87 21.29
CA PHE A 47 -23.13 -42.48 21.00
C PHE A 47 -23.00 -40.98 20.78
N ILE A 48 -23.95 -40.38 20.07
CA ILE A 48 -23.99 -38.93 19.82
C ILE A 48 -24.21 -38.16 21.13
N ILE A 49 -25.11 -38.65 21.99
CA ILE A 49 -25.36 -38.02 23.30
C ILE A 49 -24.11 -38.10 24.18
N TRP A 50 -23.45 -39.26 24.25
CA TRP A 50 -22.19 -39.42 24.99
C TRP A 50 -21.08 -38.54 24.44
N PHE A 51 -20.98 -38.39 23.12
CA PHE A 51 -19.99 -37.50 22.49
C PHE A 51 -20.17 -36.04 22.92
N PHE A 52 -21.42 -35.53 22.90
CA PHE A 52 -21.69 -34.17 23.37
C PHE A 52 -21.50 -34.00 24.88
N LEU A 53 -21.82 -35.02 25.69
CA LEU A 53 -21.58 -35.00 27.12
C LEU A 53 -20.09 -34.95 27.45
N ILE A 54 -19.26 -35.71 26.75
CA ILE A 54 -17.79 -35.72 26.92
C ILE A 54 -17.21 -34.35 26.55
N ILE A 55 -17.63 -33.75 25.44
CA ILE A 55 -17.16 -32.41 25.03
C ILE A 55 -17.56 -31.36 26.07
N SER A 56 -18.80 -31.42 26.58
CA SER A 56 -19.28 -30.51 27.62
C SER A 56 -18.47 -30.66 28.92
N MET A 57 -18.20 -31.90 29.34
CA MET A 57 -17.36 -32.18 30.52
C MET A 57 -15.95 -31.63 30.37
N LEU A 58 -15.33 -31.82 29.21
CA LEU A 58 -13.99 -31.29 28.91
C LEU A 58 -13.97 -29.75 28.91
N TYR A 59 -15.03 -29.12 28.39
CA TYR A 59 -15.16 -27.66 28.39
C TYR A 59 -15.34 -27.10 29.80
N ILE A 60 -16.14 -27.76 30.64
CA ILE A 60 -16.31 -27.39 32.05
C ILE A 60 -14.99 -27.56 32.81
N LEU A 61 -14.30 -28.69 32.63
CA LEU A 61 -12.99 -28.94 33.26
C LEU A 61 -11.96 -27.89 32.84
N TYR A 62 -11.90 -27.54 31.56
CA TYR A 62 -11.01 -26.50 31.05
C TYR A 62 -11.34 -25.12 31.64
N SER A 63 -12.62 -24.74 31.67
CA SER A 63 -13.08 -23.45 32.19
C SER A 63 -12.87 -23.35 33.71
N SER A 64 -13.10 -24.43 34.45
CA SER A 64 -12.84 -24.50 35.89
C SER A 64 -11.35 -24.43 36.19
N ASN A 65 -10.48 -25.03 35.37
CA ASN A 65 -9.02 -24.94 35.53
C ASN A 65 -8.52 -23.51 35.25
N LEU A 66 -9.14 -22.81 34.28
CA LEU A 66 -8.85 -21.39 34.02
C LEU A 66 -9.31 -20.47 35.17
N LEU A 67 -10.44 -20.79 35.82
CA LEU A 67 -10.96 -20.05 36.98
C LEU A 67 -10.19 -20.35 38.26
N LEU A 68 -9.70 -21.59 38.45
CA LEU A 68 -8.93 -22.01 39.63
C LEU A 68 -7.45 -21.60 39.55
N ASN A 69 -6.88 -21.45 38.36
CA ASN A 69 -5.48 -21.01 38.19
C ASN A 69 -5.31 -19.49 38.06
N ASN A 70 -6.39 -18.72 38.06
CA ASN A 70 -6.31 -17.25 38.19
C ASN A 70 -6.33 -16.87 39.68
N GLU A 71 -5.31 -17.31 40.42
CA GLU A 71 -4.93 -16.59 41.64
C GLU A 71 -4.25 -15.28 41.23
N LEU A 72 -5.06 -14.24 41.30
CA LEU A 72 -4.77 -12.87 41.69
C LEU A 72 -3.31 -12.62 42.14
N GLN A 73 -2.49 -12.10 41.24
CA GLN A 73 -1.23 -11.47 41.64
C GLN A 73 -1.56 -10.04 42.12
N ASP A 74 -1.72 -9.94 43.44
CA ASP A 74 -2.01 -8.70 44.18
C ASP A 74 -1.09 -7.55 43.76
N CYS A 75 -1.70 -6.49 43.21
CA CYS A 75 -1.08 -5.20 43.01
C CYS A 75 -1.41 -4.30 44.21
N THR A 76 -0.76 -4.52 45.34
CA THR A 76 -0.94 -3.69 46.55
C THR A 76 0.36 -3.17 47.17
N SER A 77 1.52 -3.30 46.52
CA SER A 77 2.81 -2.86 47.08
C SER A 77 3.46 -1.65 46.40
N LEU A 78 2.80 -0.97 45.45
CA LEU A 78 3.40 0.17 44.73
C LEU A 78 3.03 1.54 45.32
N GLU A 79 2.09 1.62 46.25
CA GLU A 79 1.61 2.90 46.83
C GLU A 79 2.38 3.33 48.10
N GLU A 80 3.14 2.45 48.75
CA GLU A 80 3.87 2.76 49.99
C GLU A 80 5.32 3.24 49.80
N HIS A 81 5.82 3.36 48.56
CA HIS A 81 7.22 3.78 48.30
C HIS A 81 7.38 5.11 47.55
N LEU A 82 6.29 5.83 47.27
CA LEU A 82 6.35 7.12 46.56
C LEU A 82 6.25 8.36 47.46
N SER A 83 6.02 8.20 48.77
CA SER A 83 5.89 9.31 49.72
C SER A 83 7.20 9.83 50.32
N ASP A 84 8.33 9.15 50.11
CA ASP A 84 9.60 9.46 50.78
C ASP A 84 10.62 10.27 49.96
N LEU A 85 10.26 10.81 48.79
CA LEU A 85 11.22 11.48 47.89
C LEU A 85 11.00 12.98 47.63
N LEU A 86 10.28 13.70 48.48
CA LEU A 86 10.19 15.15 48.39
C LEU A 86 10.61 15.85 49.69
N PRO A 87 11.82 16.43 49.78
CA PRO A 87 12.10 17.46 50.75
C PRO A 87 11.77 18.83 50.14
N ILE A 88 10.65 19.40 50.61
CA ILE A 88 10.41 20.84 50.61
C ILE A 88 11.29 21.43 51.71
N ASN A 89 12.09 22.46 51.41
CA ASN A 89 12.47 23.42 52.42
C ASN A 89 12.69 24.82 51.83
N ASN A 90 11.82 25.73 52.26
CA ASN A 90 11.99 27.17 52.17
C ASN A 90 13.03 27.61 53.21
N SER A 91 14.01 28.41 52.81
CA SER A 91 14.55 29.43 53.69
C SER A 91 15.04 30.63 52.90
N SER A 92 14.51 31.78 53.30
CA SER A 92 14.84 33.12 52.87
C SER A 92 16.14 33.58 53.51
N GLN A 93 17.06 34.14 52.73
CA GLN A 93 18.06 35.10 53.22
C GLN A 93 18.50 36.04 52.09
N SER A 94 18.34 37.33 52.37
CA SER A 94 18.77 38.49 51.61
C SER A 94 20.18 38.91 52.02
N THR A 95 21.10 39.14 51.07
CA THR A 95 22.20 40.12 51.18
C THR A 95 22.81 40.45 49.80
N ASN A 96 23.32 41.68 49.72
CA ASN A 96 23.70 42.50 48.56
C ASN A 96 25.06 42.17 47.89
N TYR A 97 25.28 42.88 46.75
CA TYR A 97 26.55 43.18 46.05
C TYR A 97 27.13 42.00 45.23
N GLU A 98 27.65 42.14 44.01
CA GLU A 98 28.12 43.29 43.25
C GLU A 98 28.22 42.89 41.76
N HIS A 99 28.10 43.87 40.88
CA HIS A 99 28.24 43.73 39.43
C HIS A 99 29.69 43.38 39.07
N GLN A 100 29.96 42.25 38.41
CA GLN A 100 31.06 42.12 37.45
C GLN A 100 30.89 40.90 36.54
N GLN A 101 31.38 41.08 35.32
CA GLN A 101 31.08 40.34 34.10
C GLN A 101 31.56 38.89 34.13
N GLU A 102 30.66 37.96 33.79
CA GLU A 102 31.01 36.71 33.11
C GLU A 102 29.91 36.37 32.09
N GLU A 103 30.03 36.99 30.91
CA GLU A 103 29.41 36.47 29.70
C GLU A 103 30.10 35.15 29.33
N ASN A 104 29.54 34.01 29.75
CA ASN A 104 29.47 32.81 28.91
C ASN A 104 28.71 31.64 29.55
N LYS A 105 28.02 30.90 28.68
CA LYS A 105 27.28 29.64 28.90
C LYS A 105 25.85 29.75 29.43
N LEU A 106 25.02 30.53 28.72
CA LEU A 106 23.66 30.05 28.49
C LEU A 106 23.69 29.08 27.30
N SER A 107 23.40 27.82 27.61
CA SER A 107 23.31 26.68 26.68
C SER A 107 22.71 27.07 25.34
N LYS A 108 23.51 26.99 24.27
CA LYS A 108 22.99 26.91 22.91
C LYS A 108 22.07 25.69 22.85
N LEU A 109 20.75 25.93 22.83
CA LEU A 109 19.77 25.00 22.26
C LEU A 109 20.38 24.40 20.98
N PRO A 110 20.31 23.08 20.76
CA PRO A 110 21.02 22.45 19.67
C PRO A 110 20.61 23.13 18.38
N MET A 111 21.63 23.65 17.69
CA MET A 111 21.56 24.28 16.38
C MET A 111 20.50 23.55 15.55
N ARG A 112 19.44 24.28 15.16
CA ARG A 112 18.37 23.79 14.29
C ARG A 112 19.05 23.09 13.11
N SER A 113 19.03 21.76 13.09
CA SER A 113 19.73 21.02 12.03
C SER A 113 19.19 21.51 10.71
N SER A 114 20.06 21.94 9.80
CA SER A 114 19.65 22.39 8.46
C SER A 114 18.64 21.41 7.86
N GLU A 115 17.60 21.90 7.20
CA GLU A 115 16.51 21.08 6.68
C GLU A 115 17.03 19.99 5.71
N THR A 116 16.42 18.81 5.72
CA THR A 116 16.81 17.72 4.82
C THR A 116 16.38 18.06 3.39
N GLU A 117 17.35 18.50 2.59
CA GLU A 117 17.20 18.66 1.12
C GLU A 117 17.44 17.35 0.34
N LEU A 118 17.00 17.32 -0.92
CA LEU A 118 17.14 16.17 -1.82
C LEU A 118 18.60 15.71 -2.03
N LYS A 119 19.57 16.63 -1.97
CA LYS A 119 21.01 16.30 -2.11
C LYS A 119 21.54 15.36 -1.02
N HIS A 120 20.84 15.31 0.13
CA HIS A 120 21.16 14.45 1.26
C HIS A 120 20.54 13.05 1.18
N VAL A 121 19.73 12.79 0.15
CA VAL A 121 19.02 11.52 -0.04
C VAL A 121 19.69 10.74 -1.17
N VAL A 122 19.99 9.46 -0.92
CA VAL A 122 20.54 8.54 -1.90
C VAL A 122 19.53 7.44 -2.17
N PHE A 123 19.11 7.29 -3.43
CA PHE A 123 18.25 6.20 -3.85
C PHE A 123 19.07 4.94 -4.14
N CYS A 124 18.69 3.83 -3.52
CA CYS A 124 19.32 2.52 -3.64
C CYS A 124 18.35 1.59 -4.36
N ILE A 125 18.39 1.59 -5.70
CA ILE A 125 17.42 0.87 -6.52
C ILE A 125 17.89 -0.56 -6.74
N ALA A 126 17.12 -1.55 -6.30
CA ALA A 126 17.41 -2.94 -6.55
C ALA A 126 16.76 -3.38 -7.88
N GLY A 127 17.53 -3.97 -8.78
CA GLY A 127 16.99 -4.41 -10.06
C GLY A 127 17.48 -5.77 -10.51
N SER A 128 16.92 -6.25 -11.62
CA SER A 128 17.31 -7.49 -12.30
C SER A 128 17.79 -7.20 -13.71
N SER A 129 18.96 -7.72 -14.09
CA SER A 129 19.48 -7.54 -15.46
C SER A 129 18.52 -8.08 -16.53
N ASN A 130 17.71 -9.09 -16.17
CA ASN A 130 16.76 -9.73 -17.08
C ASN A 130 15.51 -8.88 -17.35
N LEU A 131 15.13 -8.01 -16.40
CA LEU A 131 13.94 -7.14 -16.52
C LEU A 131 14.31 -5.69 -16.83
N TRP A 132 15.61 -5.39 -16.85
CA TRP A 132 16.15 -4.03 -16.95
C TRP A 132 15.59 -3.25 -18.14
N GLU A 133 15.55 -3.83 -19.34
CA GLU A 133 15.09 -3.11 -20.54
C GLU A 133 13.64 -2.64 -20.44
N GLN A 134 12.78 -3.40 -19.74
CA GLN A 134 11.39 -3.04 -19.51
C GLN A 134 11.23 -2.09 -18.32
N ARG A 135 11.86 -2.42 -17.18
CA ARG A 135 11.60 -1.73 -15.90
C ARG A 135 12.33 -0.40 -15.76
N LYS A 136 13.44 -0.19 -16.47
CA LYS A 136 14.10 1.13 -16.50
C LYS A 136 13.17 2.25 -16.96
N GLU A 137 12.11 1.93 -17.72
CA GLU A 137 11.11 2.91 -18.14
C GLU A 137 10.32 3.49 -16.96
N TYR A 138 10.12 2.76 -15.86
CA TYR A 138 9.51 3.32 -14.63
C TYR A 138 10.46 4.30 -13.94
N ILE A 139 11.75 3.95 -13.84
CA ILE A 139 12.78 4.80 -13.24
C ILE A 139 12.86 6.14 -13.98
N LYS A 140 12.79 6.13 -15.32
CA LYS A 140 12.79 7.35 -16.16
C LYS A 140 11.66 8.33 -15.84
N LEU A 141 10.54 7.87 -15.25
CA LEU A 141 9.40 8.74 -14.97
C LEU A 141 9.66 9.69 -13.81
N TRP A 142 10.39 9.23 -12.79
CA TRP A 142 10.61 9.96 -11.56
C TRP A 142 12.06 10.41 -11.34
N TRP A 143 13.03 9.70 -11.90
CA TRP A 143 14.44 10.06 -11.79
C TRP A 143 14.72 11.42 -12.46
N LYS A 144 15.48 12.29 -11.78
CA LYS A 144 15.85 13.62 -12.30
C LYS A 144 17.38 13.66 -12.51
N PRO A 145 17.87 13.50 -13.75
CA PRO A 145 19.31 13.51 -14.03
C PRO A 145 20.00 14.74 -13.44
N ARG A 146 21.18 14.54 -12.83
CA ARG A 146 22.00 15.58 -12.16
C ARG A 146 21.36 16.23 -10.92
N ILE A 147 20.12 15.86 -10.56
CA ILE A 147 19.41 16.38 -9.39
C ILE A 147 19.28 15.27 -8.34
N THR A 148 18.77 14.09 -8.73
CA THR A 148 18.71 12.91 -7.84
C THR A 148 20.07 12.23 -7.78
N ARG A 149 20.38 11.64 -6.61
CA ARG A 149 21.60 10.88 -6.35
C ARG A 149 21.24 9.45 -5.97
N GLY A 150 22.01 8.47 -6.44
CA GLY A 150 21.64 7.07 -6.28
C GLY A 150 22.16 6.16 -7.38
N MET A 151 21.97 4.86 -7.16
CA MET A 151 22.48 3.80 -8.01
C MET A 151 21.43 2.72 -8.22
N VAL A 152 21.46 2.07 -9.38
CA VAL A 152 20.77 0.81 -9.64
C VAL A 152 21.73 -0.34 -9.43
N TRP A 153 21.39 -1.29 -8.58
CA TRP A 153 22.16 -2.49 -8.28
C TRP A 153 21.57 -3.71 -8.99
N LEU A 154 22.32 -4.26 -9.94
CA LEU A 154 21.92 -5.41 -10.76
C LEU A 154 22.75 -6.66 -10.42
N ASP A 155 22.28 -7.83 -10.85
CA ASP A 155 23.02 -9.09 -10.77
C ASP A 155 24.11 -9.23 -11.84
N LYS A 156 23.93 -8.62 -13.01
CA LYS A 156 24.87 -8.71 -14.14
C LYS A 156 24.95 -7.40 -14.92
N PRO A 157 26.06 -7.14 -15.64
CA PRO A 157 26.16 -6.02 -16.57
C PRO A 157 25.06 -6.05 -17.63
N VAL A 158 24.54 -4.87 -17.96
CA VAL A 158 23.53 -4.65 -19.00
C VAL A 158 24.03 -3.64 -20.01
N LYS A 159 23.50 -3.68 -21.23
CA LYS A 159 23.80 -2.66 -22.25
C LYS A 159 23.16 -1.34 -21.84
N THR A 160 23.92 -0.26 -21.86
CA THR A 160 23.44 1.10 -21.61
C THR A 160 23.58 1.95 -22.86
N ARG A 161 22.60 2.82 -23.13
CA ARG A 161 22.74 3.84 -24.17
C ARG A 161 23.26 5.13 -23.53
N ARG A 162 24.04 5.90 -24.29
CA ARG A 162 24.51 7.21 -23.84
C ARG A 162 23.31 8.13 -23.62
N ASN A 163 23.35 8.94 -22.55
CA ASN A 163 22.35 9.95 -22.24
C ASN A 163 20.91 9.45 -22.01
N GLU A 164 20.71 8.21 -21.54
CA GLU A 164 19.35 7.72 -21.16
C GLU A 164 18.74 8.45 -19.96
N GLY A 165 19.52 9.26 -19.24
CA GLY A 165 19.03 9.96 -18.06
C GLY A 165 18.68 9.01 -16.92
N LEU A 166 19.41 7.90 -16.77
CA LEU A 166 19.23 6.91 -15.72
C LEU A 166 20.29 7.07 -14.60
N PRO A 167 20.06 6.51 -13.41
CA PRO A 167 21.06 6.43 -12.36
C PRO A 167 22.29 5.61 -12.79
N GLU A 168 23.39 5.76 -12.05
CA GLU A 168 24.57 4.91 -12.24
C GLU A 168 24.21 3.44 -11.97
N ILE A 169 24.68 2.53 -12.82
CA ILE A 169 24.49 1.09 -12.64
C ILE A 169 25.70 0.50 -11.92
N ARG A 170 25.44 -0.29 -10.88
CA ARG A 170 26.41 -1.06 -10.11
C ARG A 170 26.02 -2.54 -10.13
N ILE A 171 27.01 -3.42 -9.98
CA ILE A 171 26.79 -4.86 -9.88
C ILE A 171 26.91 -5.27 -8.42
N SER A 172 25.92 -6.01 -7.93
CA SER A 172 25.90 -6.46 -6.54
C SER A 172 27.07 -7.39 -6.25
N GLY A 173 27.62 -7.31 -5.03
CA GLY A 173 28.71 -8.17 -4.59
C GLY A 173 28.36 -9.66 -4.60
N ASN A 174 29.38 -10.51 -4.59
CA ASN A 174 29.19 -11.96 -4.53
C ASN A 174 28.49 -12.39 -3.23
N THR A 175 27.47 -13.25 -3.37
CA THR A 175 26.68 -13.79 -2.25
C THR A 175 26.78 -15.32 -2.13
N SER A 176 27.69 -15.97 -2.87
CA SER A 176 27.85 -17.44 -2.85
C SER A 176 28.18 -18.00 -1.47
N GLY A 177 28.89 -17.23 -0.63
CA GLY A 177 29.23 -17.62 0.74
C GLY A 177 28.07 -17.59 1.74
N PHE A 178 26.92 -17.02 1.39
CA PHE A 178 25.76 -17.00 2.28
C PHE A 178 24.90 -18.27 2.11
N PRO A 179 24.56 -18.97 3.20
CA PRO A 179 23.61 -20.08 3.14
C PRO A 179 22.20 -19.57 2.77
N TYR A 180 21.45 -20.39 2.04
CA TYR A 180 20.07 -20.10 1.66
C TYR A 180 19.29 -21.39 1.56
N THR A 181 18.34 -21.60 2.48
CA THR A 181 17.64 -22.87 2.66
C THR A 181 16.15 -22.80 2.32
N HIS A 182 15.60 -21.60 2.08
CA HIS A 182 14.18 -21.44 1.76
C HIS A 182 13.86 -22.02 0.37
N ARG A 183 13.01 -23.06 0.32
CA ARG A 183 12.73 -23.83 -0.91
C ARG A 183 11.93 -23.09 -1.98
N GLN A 184 11.03 -22.18 -1.59
CA GLN A 184 10.17 -21.45 -2.54
C GLN A 184 10.71 -20.08 -2.98
N GLY A 185 11.73 -19.54 -2.31
CA GLY A 185 12.26 -18.21 -2.62
C GLY A 185 13.45 -18.28 -3.58
N ARG A 186 14.01 -17.12 -3.95
CA ARG A 186 15.14 -17.03 -4.88
C ARG A 186 16.40 -16.53 -4.16
N ARG A 187 17.56 -17.15 -4.43
CA ARG A 187 18.86 -16.70 -3.91
C ARG A 187 19.22 -15.25 -4.26
N SER A 188 18.61 -14.66 -5.29
CA SER A 188 18.76 -13.24 -5.60
C SER A 188 18.35 -12.32 -4.43
N ALA A 189 17.49 -12.79 -3.53
CA ALA A 189 17.11 -12.06 -2.31
C ALA A 189 18.32 -11.66 -1.46
N LEU A 190 19.38 -12.48 -1.41
CA LEU A 190 20.61 -12.21 -0.65
C LEU A 190 21.34 -10.95 -1.14
N ARG A 191 21.38 -10.73 -2.46
CA ARG A 191 22.03 -9.53 -3.02
C ARG A 191 21.13 -8.31 -2.86
N ILE A 192 19.82 -8.48 -3.05
CA ILE A 192 18.85 -7.38 -2.94
C ILE A 192 18.83 -6.83 -1.51
N SER A 193 18.87 -7.70 -0.49
CA SER A 193 18.96 -7.25 0.91
C SER A 193 20.20 -6.40 1.19
N ARG A 194 21.30 -6.57 0.43
CA ARG A 194 22.56 -5.86 0.66
C ARG A 194 22.65 -4.51 -0.04
N VAL A 195 21.67 -4.11 -0.86
CA VAL A 195 21.72 -2.90 -1.70
C VAL A 195 21.97 -1.62 -0.90
N VAL A 196 21.37 -1.46 0.28
CA VAL A 196 21.62 -0.30 1.16
C VAL A 196 23.06 -0.33 1.71
N SER A 197 23.52 -1.47 2.21
CA SER A 197 24.87 -1.63 2.75
C SER A 197 25.96 -1.49 1.69
N GLU A 198 25.74 -2.03 0.49
CA GLU A 198 26.66 -1.88 -0.64
C GLU A 198 26.73 -0.42 -1.11
N THR A 199 25.61 0.30 -1.06
CA THR A 199 25.58 1.76 -1.30
C THR A 199 26.32 2.53 -0.20
N MET A 200 26.15 2.15 1.06
CA MET A 200 26.85 2.76 2.20
C MET A 200 28.38 2.65 2.05
N ARG A 201 28.89 1.50 1.54
CA ARG A 201 30.32 1.26 1.29
C ARG A 201 30.94 2.17 0.24
N LEU A 202 30.14 2.80 -0.62
CA LEU A 202 30.66 3.77 -1.59
C LEU A 202 31.18 5.06 -0.93
N GLY A 203 30.89 5.30 0.36
CA GLY A 203 31.45 6.44 1.09
C GLY A 203 30.96 7.80 0.58
N LEU A 204 29.72 7.86 0.07
CA LEU A 204 29.13 9.11 -0.42
C LEU A 204 29.06 10.15 0.70
N LYS A 205 29.51 11.37 0.41
CA LYS A 205 29.52 12.49 1.35
C LYS A 205 28.13 13.11 1.49
N ASP A 206 27.88 13.66 2.68
CA ASP A 206 26.70 14.46 3.03
C ASP A 206 25.36 13.71 2.82
N VAL A 207 25.33 12.43 3.21
CA VAL A 207 24.12 11.60 3.14
C VAL A 207 23.43 11.57 4.49
N ARG A 208 22.11 11.73 4.48
CA ARG A 208 21.23 11.65 5.66
C ARG A 208 20.26 10.48 5.59
N TRP A 209 19.86 10.09 4.38
CA TRP A 209 18.91 9.01 4.15
C TRP A 209 19.30 8.16 2.94
N PHE A 210 19.11 6.86 3.09
CA PHE A 210 19.14 5.88 2.00
C PHE A 210 17.72 5.42 1.73
N VAL A 211 17.21 5.65 0.52
CA VAL A 211 15.85 5.25 0.12
C VAL A 211 15.96 4.07 -0.83
N MET A 212 15.52 2.89 -0.37
CA MET A 212 15.49 1.67 -1.16
C MET A 212 14.15 1.54 -1.89
N GLY A 213 14.20 1.04 -3.12
CA GLY A 213 13.05 0.57 -3.90
C GLY A 213 13.50 -0.40 -4.98
N ASP A 214 12.55 -1.11 -5.58
CA ASP A 214 12.80 -1.99 -6.72
C ASP A 214 12.84 -1.20 -8.05
N ASP A 215 13.27 -1.85 -9.13
CA ASP A 215 13.38 -1.26 -10.46
C ASP A 215 12.03 -0.92 -11.12
N ASP A 216 10.92 -1.37 -10.54
CA ASP A 216 9.54 -1.02 -10.87
C ASP A 216 8.82 -0.21 -9.76
N THR A 217 9.54 0.24 -8.73
CA THR A 217 9.03 1.22 -7.77
C THR A 217 9.03 2.62 -8.37
N VAL A 218 7.88 3.30 -8.32
CA VAL A 218 7.74 4.68 -8.79
C VAL A 218 7.59 5.62 -7.61
N PHE A 219 8.59 6.48 -7.37
CA PHE A 219 8.56 7.45 -6.28
C PHE A 219 7.98 8.80 -6.68
N VAL A 220 7.19 9.41 -5.79
CA VAL A 220 6.88 10.84 -5.81
C VAL A 220 7.92 11.56 -4.96
N ILE A 221 9.04 11.97 -5.57
CA ILE A 221 10.22 12.51 -4.86
C ILE A 221 9.85 13.60 -3.85
N ASP A 222 9.00 14.56 -4.24
CA ASP A 222 8.63 15.66 -3.33
C ASP A 222 7.92 15.14 -2.08
N ASN A 223 7.13 14.07 -2.20
CA ASN A 223 6.44 13.43 -1.07
C ASN A 223 7.39 12.57 -0.23
N VAL A 224 8.40 11.92 -0.84
CA VAL A 224 9.51 11.31 -0.09
C VAL A 224 10.16 12.36 0.81
N MET A 225 10.49 13.55 0.27
CA MET A 225 11.10 14.62 1.05
C MET A 225 10.20 15.11 2.19
N ARG A 226 8.90 15.31 1.94
CA ARG A 226 7.93 15.70 2.96
C ARG A 226 7.82 14.67 4.09
N VAL A 227 7.90 13.38 3.76
CA VAL A 227 7.88 12.32 4.76
C VAL A 227 9.16 12.33 5.60
N LEU A 228 10.33 12.38 4.97
CA LEU A 228 11.62 12.33 5.67
C LEU A 228 11.87 13.59 6.53
N ALA A 229 11.29 14.74 6.16
CA ALA A 229 11.38 15.97 6.93
C ALA A 229 10.76 15.87 8.34
N LYS A 230 9.90 14.87 8.59
CA LYS A 230 9.29 14.63 9.90
C LYS A 230 10.25 14.06 10.95
N TYR A 231 11.38 13.48 10.50
CA TYR A 231 12.23 12.65 11.34
C TYR A 231 13.63 13.26 11.52
N ASP A 232 14.17 13.19 12.73
CA ASP A 232 15.56 13.58 12.99
C ASP A 232 16.51 12.54 12.38
N HIS A 233 17.07 12.86 11.22
CA HIS A 233 17.95 11.99 10.45
C HIS A 233 19.23 11.53 11.18
N ARG A 234 19.51 12.06 12.37
CA ARG A 234 20.63 11.67 13.24
C ARG A 234 20.29 10.51 14.17
N GLN A 235 19.02 10.12 14.25
CA GLN A 235 18.54 8.98 15.03
C GLN A 235 18.34 7.74 14.15
N PHE A 236 18.13 6.58 14.76
CA PHE A 236 17.83 5.35 14.04
C PHE A 236 16.37 5.32 13.57
N TYR A 237 16.16 5.49 12.27
CA TYR A 237 14.86 5.36 11.63
C TYR A 237 14.90 4.37 10.46
N TYR A 238 13.94 3.43 10.49
CA TYR A 238 13.54 2.55 9.41
C TYR A 238 12.10 2.90 9.02
N VAL A 239 11.91 3.66 7.94
CA VAL A 239 10.64 4.29 7.56
C VAL A 239 10.09 3.61 6.31
N GLY A 240 8.84 3.16 6.33
CA GLY A 240 8.19 2.53 5.17
C GLY A 240 6.82 1.98 5.53
N SER A 241 6.29 1.03 4.76
CA SER A 241 5.01 0.40 5.06
C SER A 241 5.02 -1.11 4.82
N SER A 242 4.10 -1.78 5.50
CA SER A 242 3.76 -3.17 5.23
C SER A 242 2.95 -3.28 3.94
N SER A 243 2.72 -4.51 3.46
CA SER A 243 1.87 -4.77 2.30
C SER A 243 0.39 -4.48 2.58
N GLU A 244 -0.35 -4.13 1.54
CA GLU A 244 -1.80 -4.08 1.51
C GLU A 244 -2.45 -5.47 1.73
N SER A 245 -1.70 -6.55 1.54
CA SER A 245 -2.15 -7.92 1.75
C SER A 245 -1.98 -8.38 3.21
N HIS A 246 -3.09 -8.71 3.86
CA HIS A 246 -3.12 -9.25 5.22
C HIS A 246 -2.33 -10.56 5.33
N VAL A 247 -2.49 -11.43 4.32
CA VAL A 247 -1.84 -12.75 4.30
C VAL A 247 -0.33 -12.63 4.13
N GLN A 248 0.14 -11.73 3.26
CA GLN A 248 1.57 -11.47 3.11
C GLN A 248 2.18 -10.98 4.42
N ASN A 249 1.49 -10.08 5.13
CA ASN A 249 1.98 -9.55 6.40
C ASN A 249 2.02 -10.59 7.52
N ILE A 250 1.10 -11.57 7.52
CA ILE A 250 1.14 -12.70 8.47
C ILE A 250 2.34 -13.61 8.18
N PHE A 251 2.57 -13.95 6.92
CA PHE A 251 3.65 -14.88 6.55
C PHE A 251 5.04 -14.28 6.67
N PHE A 252 5.19 -12.98 6.43
CA PHE A 252 6.47 -12.28 6.51
C PHE A 252 6.54 -11.47 7.80
N SER A 253 6.00 -10.25 7.82
CA SER A 253 5.88 -9.48 9.06
C SER A 253 5.03 -8.21 8.89
N TYR A 254 4.25 -7.86 9.91
CA TYR A 254 3.66 -6.53 10.07
C TYR A 254 4.69 -5.45 10.43
N SER A 255 5.88 -5.84 10.87
CA SER A 255 6.99 -4.97 11.26
C SER A 255 8.04 -4.83 10.16
N MET A 256 7.77 -5.31 8.95
CA MET A 256 8.64 -5.22 7.78
C MET A 256 8.14 -4.11 6.85
N ALA A 257 9.04 -3.22 6.42
CA ALA A 257 8.77 -2.43 5.22
C ALA A 257 9.02 -3.30 3.99
N TYR A 258 8.04 -3.38 3.10
CA TYR A 258 8.18 -4.12 1.86
C TYR A 258 9.02 -3.31 0.86
N GLY A 259 10.04 -3.94 0.29
CA GLY A 259 11.05 -3.31 -0.56
C GLY A 259 10.48 -2.77 -1.86
N GLY A 260 9.51 -3.46 -2.45
CA GLY A 260 8.79 -2.98 -3.64
C GLY A 260 8.01 -1.69 -3.38
N GLY A 261 7.34 -1.59 -2.24
CA GLY A 261 6.74 -0.34 -1.77
C GLY A 261 7.78 0.72 -1.45
N GLY A 262 9.02 0.32 -1.18
CA GLY A 262 10.13 1.18 -0.84
C GLY A 262 10.18 1.53 0.64
N PHE A 263 11.38 1.86 1.10
CA PHE A 263 11.62 2.28 2.48
C PHE A 263 12.84 3.20 2.57
N ALA A 264 12.93 3.96 3.66
CA ALA A 264 14.07 4.81 3.96
C ALA A 264 14.77 4.38 5.25
N ILE A 265 16.10 4.41 5.22
CA ILE A 265 16.95 4.16 6.37
C ILE A 265 17.81 5.41 6.61
N SER A 266 17.73 5.94 7.82
CA SER A 266 18.60 7.04 8.28
C SER A 266 20.09 6.67 8.19
N TYR A 267 20.96 7.62 7.91
CA TYR A 267 22.40 7.39 7.80
C TYR A 267 23.03 6.61 8.97
N PRO A 268 22.82 6.97 10.26
CA PRO A 268 23.41 6.24 11.37
C PRO A 268 22.92 4.79 11.44
N LEU A 269 21.65 4.52 11.09
CA LEU A 269 21.12 3.16 11.01
C LEU A 269 21.72 2.38 9.84
N ALA A 270 21.88 3.00 8.66
CA ALA A 270 22.52 2.35 7.51
C ALA A 270 23.96 1.96 7.83
N LYS A 271 24.69 2.80 8.58
CA LYS A 271 26.04 2.50 9.08
C LYS A 271 26.06 1.33 10.06
N ALA A 272 25.08 1.24 10.95
CA ALA A 272 24.94 0.12 11.88
C ALA A 272 24.59 -1.19 11.14
N LEU A 273 23.65 -1.12 10.20
CA LEU A 273 23.25 -2.22 9.34
C LEU A 273 24.44 -2.77 8.56
N GLU A 274 25.19 -1.90 7.85
CA GLU A 274 26.33 -2.31 7.02
C GLU A 274 27.37 -3.15 7.78
N LYS A 275 27.65 -2.78 9.05
CA LYS A 275 28.62 -3.48 9.90
C LYS A 275 28.19 -4.88 10.33
N MET A 276 26.89 -5.13 10.43
CA MET A 276 26.36 -6.37 11.02
C MET A 276 25.59 -7.26 10.04
N GLN A 277 25.14 -6.70 8.91
CA GLN A 277 24.19 -7.33 8.01
C GLN A 277 24.67 -8.68 7.47
N ASP A 278 25.94 -8.80 7.09
CA ASP A 278 26.45 -10.06 6.53
C ASP A 278 26.38 -11.19 7.58
N LYS A 279 26.62 -10.91 8.86
CA LYS A 279 26.45 -11.89 9.95
C LYS A 279 24.97 -12.18 10.23
N CYS A 280 24.11 -11.17 10.15
CA CYS A 280 22.66 -11.33 10.27
C CYS A 280 22.11 -12.25 9.17
N ILE A 281 22.48 -12.03 7.90
CA ILE A 281 22.08 -12.88 6.78
C ILE A 281 22.49 -14.34 6.99
N GLN A 282 23.68 -14.59 7.56
CA GLN A 282 24.14 -15.95 7.88
C GLN A 282 23.28 -16.65 8.95
N ARG A 283 22.76 -15.90 9.95
CA ARG A 283 21.88 -16.44 10.99
C ARG A 283 20.48 -16.77 10.48
N TYR A 284 20.05 -16.14 9.40
CA TYR A 284 18.71 -16.29 8.83
C TYR A 284 18.69 -16.89 7.41
N PRO A 285 19.26 -18.09 7.19
CA PRO A 285 19.29 -18.71 5.85
C PRO A 285 17.90 -19.13 5.35
N GLY A 286 16.96 -19.34 6.28
CA GLY A 286 15.62 -19.84 6.02
C GLY A 286 14.59 -18.78 5.62
N LEU A 287 14.91 -17.48 5.70
CA LEU A 287 13.97 -16.41 5.35
C LEU A 287 13.68 -16.37 3.85
N TYR A 288 12.52 -15.87 3.43
CA TYR A 288 12.07 -15.93 2.03
C TYR A 288 12.73 -14.88 1.14
N GLY A 289 12.61 -13.61 1.54
CA GLY A 289 12.90 -12.46 0.69
C GLY A 289 14.08 -11.62 1.16
N SER A 290 14.37 -10.56 0.41
CA SER A 290 15.30 -9.52 0.82
C SER A 290 14.77 -8.73 2.01
N ASP A 291 13.48 -8.42 1.99
CA ASP A 291 12.84 -7.50 2.93
C ASP A 291 12.71 -8.15 4.30
N ASP A 292 12.39 -9.45 4.29
CA ASP A 292 12.36 -10.32 5.47
C ASP A 292 13.72 -10.33 6.18
N ARG A 293 14.82 -10.35 5.41
CA ARG A 293 16.19 -10.24 5.95
C ARG A 293 16.51 -8.85 6.47
N ILE A 294 16.06 -7.80 5.79
CA ILE A 294 16.19 -6.43 6.31
C ILE A 294 15.47 -6.33 7.66
N GLN A 295 14.22 -6.80 7.74
CA GLN A 295 13.45 -6.77 8.99
C GLN A 295 14.12 -7.58 10.10
N ALA A 296 14.65 -8.77 9.82
CA ALA A 296 15.39 -9.56 10.79
C ALA A 296 16.62 -8.82 11.32
N CYS A 297 17.39 -8.15 10.44
CA CYS A 297 18.52 -7.34 10.88
C CYS A 297 18.09 -6.08 11.66
N MET A 298 16.95 -5.47 11.32
CA MET A 298 16.37 -4.37 12.11
C MET A 298 15.95 -4.84 13.50
N ALA A 299 15.40 -6.04 13.62
CA ALA A 299 15.06 -6.64 14.90
C ALA A 299 16.30 -6.88 15.77
N GLU A 300 17.40 -7.39 15.20
CA GLU A 300 18.67 -7.51 15.93
C GLU A 300 19.25 -6.16 16.36
N LEU A 301 19.05 -5.11 15.56
CA LEU A 301 19.44 -3.74 15.89
C LEU A 301 18.49 -3.06 16.88
N GLY A 302 17.35 -3.69 17.21
CA GLY A 302 16.33 -3.13 18.10
C GLY A 302 15.57 -1.93 17.50
N VAL A 303 15.51 -1.81 16.17
CA VAL A 303 14.86 -0.66 15.50
C VAL A 303 13.53 -1.09 14.87
N PRO A 304 12.38 -0.56 15.35
CA PRO A 304 11.09 -0.90 14.79
C PRO A 304 10.81 -0.18 13.46
N LEU A 305 9.87 -0.72 12.69
CA LEU A 305 9.31 -0.04 11.54
C LEU A 305 8.55 1.22 11.97
N THR A 306 8.98 2.36 11.44
CA THR A 306 8.23 3.62 11.45
C THR A 306 7.28 3.63 10.26
N ARG A 307 5.99 3.45 10.53
CA ARG A 307 4.99 3.14 9.52
C ARG A 307 4.46 4.40 8.82
N GLU A 308 4.65 4.48 7.50
CA GLU A 308 4.19 5.55 6.62
C GLU A 308 3.32 4.95 5.51
N THR A 309 2.00 5.02 5.66
CA THR A 309 1.05 4.30 4.79
C THR A 309 0.93 4.86 3.36
N GLY A 310 1.77 5.82 2.98
CA GLY A 310 1.90 6.32 1.61
C GLY A 310 2.92 5.56 0.75
N PHE A 311 3.68 4.64 1.35
CA PHE A 311 4.48 3.66 0.62
C PHE A 311 3.59 2.47 0.26
N HIS A 312 3.35 2.23 -1.04
CA HIS A 312 2.44 1.18 -1.49
C HIS A 312 3.15 0.04 -2.19
N GLN A 313 3.01 -1.16 -1.63
CA GLN A 313 3.51 -2.40 -2.21
C GLN A 313 2.54 -2.96 -3.27
N TYR A 314 1.24 -2.71 -3.11
CA TYR A 314 0.12 -3.29 -3.87
C TYR A 314 0.35 -4.74 -4.31
N ASP A 315 0.51 -5.65 -3.34
CA ASP A 315 0.42 -7.10 -3.56
C ASP A 315 -1.04 -7.52 -3.86
N VAL A 316 -1.59 -6.96 -4.93
CA VAL A 316 -2.95 -7.17 -5.44
C VAL A 316 -2.89 -7.33 -6.96
N TYR A 317 -3.98 -7.82 -7.54
CA TYR A 317 -4.16 -7.95 -8.99
C TYR A 317 -5.39 -7.16 -9.47
N GLY A 318 -5.49 -6.95 -10.78
CA GLY A 318 -6.65 -6.31 -11.40
C GLY A 318 -6.59 -4.79 -11.33
N ASN A 319 -7.74 -4.15 -11.15
CA ASN A 319 -7.90 -2.71 -11.31
C ASN A 319 -7.70 -1.93 -9.99
N LEU A 320 -6.71 -1.03 -9.97
CA LEU A 320 -6.37 -0.19 -8.81
C LEU A 320 -7.32 1.00 -8.57
N LEU A 321 -8.39 1.17 -9.37
CA LEU A 321 -9.34 2.29 -9.28
C LEU A 321 -9.87 2.51 -7.86
N GLY A 322 -10.21 1.45 -7.13
CA GLY A 322 -10.67 1.56 -5.74
C GLY A 322 -9.63 2.10 -4.78
N LEU A 323 -8.37 1.64 -4.91
CA LEU A 323 -7.25 2.02 -4.02
C LEU A 323 -6.80 3.45 -4.29
N LEU A 324 -6.61 3.81 -5.56
CA LEU A 324 -6.20 5.15 -5.96
C LEU A 324 -7.39 6.15 -5.94
N GLY A 325 -8.62 5.67 -6.02
CA GLY A 325 -9.82 6.51 -5.96
C GLY A 325 -10.22 6.94 -4.55
N ALA A 326 -9.87 6.14 -3.54
CA ALA A 326 -10.16 6.35 -2.13
C ALA A 326 -8.88 6.25 -1.28
N HIS A 327 -7.79 6.87 -1.78
CA HIS A 327 -6.51 6.83 -1.10
C HIS A 327 -6.59 7.48 0.30
N PRO A 328 -5.90 6.91 1.31
CA PRO A 328 -5.87 7.47 2.66
C PRO A 328 -5.33 8.90 2.71
N VAL A 329 -5.64 9.62 3.79
CA VAL A 329 -5.23 11.04 3.98
C VAL A 329 -3.76 11.13 4.40
N VAL A 330 -2.87 10.74 3.49
CA VAL A 330 -1.41 10.74 3.63
C VAL A 330 -0.79 11.11 2.28
N PRO A 331 0.44 11.65 2.22
CA PRO A 331 1.11 11.87 0.94
C PRO A 331 1.34 10.54 0.23
N LEU A 332 1.01 10.46 -1.07
CA LEU A 332 1.42 9.32 -1.89
C LEU A 332 2.93 9.35 -2.09
N VAL A 333 3.66 8.37 -1.55
CA VAL A 333 5.13 8.35 -1.58
C VAL A 333 5.63 7.49 -2.74
N SER A 334 5.05 6.32 -2.93
CA SER A 334 5.50 5.37 -3.95
C SER A 334 4.39 4.42 -4.39
N LEU A 335 4.56 3.88 -5.60
CA LEU A 335 3.69 2.87 -6.19
C LEU A 335 4.51 1.66 -6.66
N HIS A 336 4.02 0.48 -6.33
CA HIS A 336 4.43 -0.86 -6.75
C HIS A 336 3.18 -1.75 -6.58
N HIS A 337 2.95 -2.91 -7.21
CA HIS A 337 3.70 -3.61 -8.26
C HIS A 337 3.03 -3.40 -9.63
N LEU A 338 3.46 -2.37 -10.38
CA LEU A 338 2.67 -1.91 -11.53
C LEU A 338 2.63 -2.89 -12.71
N ASP A 339 3.55 -3.86 -12.77
CA ASP A 339 3.62 -4.86 -13.84
C ASP A 339 2.53 -5.95 -13.77
N VAL A 340 1.92 -6.16 -12.59
CA VAL A 340 0.94 -7.25 -12.36
C VAL A 340 -0.50 -6.78 -12.25
N VAL A 341 -0.71 -5.46 -12.29
CA VAL A 341 -2.03 -4.82 -12.23
C VAL A 341 -2.43 -4.30 -13.61
N GLU A 342 -3.72 -4.01 -13.76
CA GLU A 342 -4.22 -3.32 -14.94
C GLU A 342 -3.65 -1.89 -15.03
N PRO A 343 -3.46 -1.34 -16.25
CA PRO A 343 -3.06 0.05 -16.41
C PRO A 343 -4.01 1.01 -15.67
N ILE A 344 -3.44 1.93 -14.89
CA ILE A 344 -4.24 2.87 -14.08
C ILE A 344 -5.15 3.79 -14.93
N PHE A 345 -4.80 4.02 -16.20
CA PHE A 345 -5.64 4.70 -17.18
C PHE A 345 -6.03 3.75 -18.32
N PRO A 346 -7.32 3.63 -18.66
CA PRO A 346 -7.76 2.77 -19.75
C PRO A 346 -7.14 3.16 -21.10
N GLY A 347 -6.79 2.15 -21.91
CA GLY A 347 -6.22 2.35 -23.25
C GLY A 347 -4.75 2.80 -23.27
N MET A 348 -4.07 2.86 -22.12
CA MET A 348 -2.64 3.13 -22.01
C MET A 348 -1.88 1.87 -21.57
N SER A 349 -0.59 1.78 -21.88
CA SER A 349 0.30 0.82 -21.22
C SER A 349 0.59 1.25 -19.77
N GLN A 350 1.08 0.35 -18.92
CA GLN A 350 1.37 0.70 -17.52
C GLN A 350 2.36 1.87 -17.39
N PRO A 351 3.53 1.89 -18.07
CA PRO A 351 4.44 3.04 -18.00
C PRO A 351 3.81 4.34 -18.53
N ARG A 352 3.00 4.27 -19.60
CA ARG A 352 2.31 5.45 -20.16
C ARG A 352 1.24 5.98 -19.21
N GLY A 353 0.50 5.10 -18.53
CA GLY A 353 -0.49 5.49 -17.54
C GLY A 353 0.16 6.23 -16.36
N VAL A 354 1.29 5.72 -15.85
CA VAL A 354 2.05 6.41 -14.81
C VAL A 354 2.61 7.73 -15.32
N GLN A 355 3.19 7.76 -16.54
CA GLN A 355 3.66 9.00 -17.15
C GLN A 355 2.55 10.06 -17.25
N HIS A 356 1.32 9.63 -17.55
CA HIS A 356 0.14 10.48 -17.58
C HIS A 356 -0.21 11.02 -16.19
N LEU A 357 -0.18 10.18 -15.15
CA LEU A 357 -0.34 10.61 -13.75
C LEU A 357 0.70 11.66 -13.35
N PHE A 358 1.94 11.53 -13.87
CA PHE A 358 3.02 12.47 -13.58
C PHE A 358 2.78 13.89 -14.10
N GLN A 359 1.87 14.09 -15.05
CA GLN A 359 1.44 15.44 -15.45
C GLN A 359 0.80 16.17 -14.25
N SER A 360 -0.01 15.48 -13.47
CA SER A 360 -0.64 16.01 -12.24
C SER A 360 0.36 16.15 -11.11
N ILE A 361 1.25 15.16 -10.91
CA ILE A 361 2.28 15.19 -9.87
C ILE A 361 3.19 16.41 -10.02
N ARG A 362 3.57 16.78 -11.25
CA ARG A 362 4.43 17.95 -11.50
C ARG A 362 3.79 19.28 -11.11
N LEU A 363 2.46 19.37 -11.10
CA LEU A 363 1.73 20.59 -10.75
C LEU A 363 1.34 20.62 -9.27
N ASP A 364 0.97 19.47 -8.70
CA ASP A 364 0.57 19.36 -7.30
C ASP A 364 0.83 17.96 -6.74
N SER A 365 2.11 17.67 -6.47
CA SER A 365 2.54 16.42 -5.84
C SER A 365 1.95 16.23 -4.44
N SER A 366 1.65 17.33 -3.74
CA SER A 366 1.13 17.26 -2.37
C SER A 366 -0.27 16.65 -2.31
N SER A 367 -1.11 16.92 -3.31
CA SER A 367 -2.51 16.47 -3.34
C SER A 367 -2.76 15.33 -4.30
N ILE A 368 -1.75 14.80 -5.00
CA ILE A 368 -1.97 13.70 -5.95
C ILE A 368 -2.75 12.57 -5.30
N ILE A 369 -3.80 12.12 -5.99
CA ILE A 369 -4.65 11.00 -5.60
C ILE A 369 -5.46 11.21 -4.30
N GLN A 370 -5.31 12.37 -3.63
CA GLN A 370 -6.09 12.68 -2.44
C GLN A 370 -7.58 12.77 -2.76
N GLN A 371 -8.38 12.14 -1.89
CA GLN A 371 -9.82 12.07 -2.03
C GLN A 371 -10.51 13.31 -1.46
N SER A 372 -11.46 13.86 -2.22
CA SER A 372 -12.46 14.83 -1.77
C SER A 372 -13.86 14.33 -2.05
N ILE A 373 -14.80 14.61 -1.16
CA ILE A 373 -16.19 14.12 -1.23
C ILE A 373 -17.15 15.31 -1.13
N CYS A 374 -18.09 15.38 -2.05
CA CYS A 374 -19.17 16.36 -2.07
C CYS A 374 -20.39 15.80 -2.81
N TYR A 375 -21.46 16.58 -2.78
CA TYR A 375 -22.75 16.16 -3.30
C TYR A 375 -23.33 17.20 -4.24
N ASP A 376 -23.98 16.74 -5.31
CA ASP A 376 -24.89 17.57 -6.09
C ASP A 376 -26.28 17.46 -5.47
N LYS A 377 -26.67 18.46 -4.67
CA LYS A 377 -27.96 18.47 -3.97
C LYS A 377 -29.15 18.48 -4.93
N LYS A 378 -29.01 19.11 -6.09
CA LYS A 378 -30.10 19.24 -7.08
C LYS A 378 -30.35 17.92 -7.81
N GLN A 379 -29.27 17.23 -8.17
CA GLN A 379 -29.34 15.96 -8.90
C GLN A 379 -29.38 14.74 -7.97
N ILE A 380 -29.14 14.92 -6.67
CA ILE A 380 -29.01 13.85 -5.67
C ILE A 380 -27.91 12.87 -6.08
N TRP A 381 -26.71 13.39 -6.30
CA TRP A 381 -25.53 12.60 -6.65
C TRP A 381 -24.44 12.73 -5.60
N SER A 382 -23.75 11.62 -5.34
CA SER A 382 -22.50 11.59 -4.59
C SER A 382 -21.32 11.71 -5.53
N ILE A 383 -20.36 12.57 -5.21
CA ILE A 383 -19.19 12.88 -6.03
C ILE A 383 -17.95 12.60 -5.20
N SER A 384 -17.10 11.69 -5.69
CA SER A 384 -15.78 11.39 -5.13
C SER A 384 -14.72 11.81 -6.13
N ILE A 385 -13.78 12.65 -5.71
CA ILE A 385 -12.70 13.20 -6.53
C ILE A 385 -11.38 12.65 -6.00
N SER A 386 -10.61 11.95 -6.81
CA SER A 386 -9.20 11.63 -6.55
C SER A 386 -8.35 12.53 -7.45
N TRP A 387 -7.71 13.52 -6.84
CA TRP A 387 -7.07 14.61 -7.58
C TRP A 387 -5.97 14.10 -8.52
N GLY A 388 -6.05 14.50 -9.79
CA GLY A 388 -5.08 14.13 -10.82
C GLY A 388 -5.25 12.73 -11.39
N TYR A 389 -6.25 11.96 -10.90
CA TYR A 389 -6.51 10.60 -11.32
C TYR A 389 -7.94 10.39 -11.85
N VAL A 390 -8.97 10.47 -10.98
CA VAL A 390 -10.35 10.09 -11.35
C VAL A 390 -11.41 10.87 -10.59
N VAL A 391 -12.56 11.10 -11.22
CA VAL A 391 -13.81 11.52 -10.56
C VAL A 391 -14.85 10.41 -10.72
N GLN A 392 -15.55 10.07 -9.64
CA GLN A 392 -16.64 9.11 -9.62
C GLN A 392 -17.93 9.81 -9.22
N ILE A 393 -18.95 9.76 -10.08
CA ILE A 393 -20.29 10.28 -9.79
C ILE A 393 -21.23 9.10 -9.62
N ILE A 394 -21.92 9.02 -8.49
CA ILE A 394 -22.82 7.93 -8.12
C ILE A 394 -24.21 8.51 -7.87
N ARG A 395 -25.28 7.88 -8.39
CA ARG A 395 -26.64 8.29 -8.07
C ARG A 395 -26.94 8.01 -6.60
N GLY A 396 -27.72 8.88 -5.98
CA GLY A 396 -28.06 8.78 -4.56
C GLY A 396 -26.97 9.36 -3.65
N VAL A 397 -27.27 9.33 -2.35
CA VAL A 397 -26.41 9.88 -1.29
C VAL A 397 -25.72 8.72 -0.58
N LEU A 398 -24.40 8.62 -0.75
CA LEU A 398 -23.53 7.70 -0.02
C LEU A 398 -22.78 8.49 1.05
N SER A 399 -22.68 7.94 2.26
CA SER A 399 -21.99 8.63 3.35
C SER A 399 -20.48 8.78 3.06
N PRO A 400 -19.80 9.78 3.65
CA PRO A 400 -18.34 9.88 3.54
C PRO A 400 -17.63 8.62 4.07
N ARG A 401 -18.18 7.99 5.13
CA ARG A 401 -17.72 6.71 5.68
C ARG A 401 -17.76 5.58 4.66
N GLU A 402 -18.79 5.55 3.81
CA GLU A 402 -18.84 4.57 2.73
C GLU A 402 -17.90 4.91 1.58
N LEU A 403 -17.73 6.19 1.25
CA LEU A 403 -16.92 6.62 0.10
C LEU A 403 -15.42 6.57 0.37
N GLU A 404 -14.99 6.70 1.62
CA GLU A 404 -13.58 6.57 2.01
C GLU A 404 -13.10 5.11 2.05
N MET A 405 -14.01 4.13 2.06
CA MET A 405 -13.65 2.72 1.93
C MET A 405 -13.38 2.38 0.45
N PRO A 406 -12.17 1.88 0.10
CA PRO A 406 -11.86 1.46 -1.26
C PRO A 406 -12.85 0.42 -1.78
N THR A 407 -13.43 0.69 -2.95
CA THR A 407 -14.23 -0.31 -3.67
C THR A 407 -13.31 -1.45 -4.13
N ARG A 408 -13.70 -2.72 -3.92
CA ARG A 408 -12.93 -3.90 -4.35
C ARG A 408 -12.94 -4.10 -5.87
N THR A 409 -12.29 -3.20 -6.60
CA THR A 409 -12.01 -3.32 -8.05
C THR A 409 -10.76 -4.17 -8.33
N PHE A 410 -10.08 -4.61 -7.27
CA PHE A 410 -8.86 -5.39 -7.28
C PHE A 410 -9.10 -6.76 -6.60
N LEU A 411 -8.18 -7.68 -6.85
CA LEU A 411 -8.14 -9.03 -6.29
C LEU A 411 -6.94 -9.16 -5.36
N ASN A 412 -7.00 -10.07 -4.39
CA ASN A 412 -5.86 -10.34 -3.51
C ASN A 412 -4.70 -11.02 -4.27
N TRP A 413 -3.56 -11.21 -3.61
CA TRP A 413 -2.36 -11.83 -4.20
C TRP A 413 -2.60 -13.26 -4.77
N TYR A 414 -3.63 -13.96 -4.29
CA TYR A 414 -4.04 -15.27 -4.80
C TYR A 414 -5.13 -15.19 -5.89
N LYS A 415 -5.36 -13.99 -6.45
CA LYS A 415 -6.35 -13.67 -7.49
C LYS A 415 -7.79 -14.02 -7.08
N ARG A 416 -8.12 -13.82 -5.80
CA ARG A 416 -9.47 -14.02 -5.26
C ARG A 416 -10.09 -12.70 -4.79
N ALA A 417 -11.39 -12.58 -4.97
CA ALA A 417 -12.20 -11.44 -4.51
C ALA A 417 -12.61 -11.61 -3.03
N ASP A 418 -11.63 -11.73 -2.14
CA ASP A 418 -11.83 -11.93 -0.70
C ASP A 418 -11.63 -10.62 0.08
N TYR A 419 -12.60 -10.21 0.89
CA TYR A 419 -12.52 -8.97 1.66
C TYR A 419 -11.67 -9.11 2.94
N THR A 420 -11.44 -10.33 3.43
CA THR A 420 -10.66 -10.60 4.64
C THR A 420 -9.15 -10.64 4.38
N ALA A 421 -8.75 -10.60 3.11
CA ALA A 421 -7.36 -10.75 2.68
C ALA A 421 -6.54 -9.44 2.70
N TYR A 422 -7.13 -8.31 3.13
CA TYR A 422 -6.51 -6.99 3.07
C TYR A 422 -6.24 -6.42 4.47
N ALA A 423 -5.16 -5.64 4.61
CA ALA A 423 -4.79 -5.01 5.87
C ALA A 423 -5.61 -3.73 6.19
N PHE A 424 -6.75 -3.55 5.52
CA PHE A 424 -7.65 -2.40 5.65
C PHE A 424 -9.07 -2.79 5.21
N ASN A 425 -10.05 -1.98 5.62
CA ASN A 425 -11.44 -2.19 5.25
C ASN A 425 -11.68 -1.86 3.77
N THR A 426 -12.45 -2.70 3.10
CA THR A 426 -12.86 -2.51 1.72
C THR A 426 -14.37 -2.65 1.59
N ARG A 427 -14.96 -2.01 0.59
CA ARG A 427 -16.39 -2.16 0.28
C ARG A 427 -16.59 -2.98 -1.00
N PRO A 428 -17.66 -3.79 -1.11
CA PRO A 428 -17.96 -4.52 -2.35
C PRO A 428 -18.20 -3.55 -3.52
N VAL A 429 -17.93 -4.02 -4.74
CA VAL A 429 -18.51 -3.39 -5.94
C VAL A 429 -20.03 -3.49 -5.81
N THR A 430 -20.72 -2.35 -5.89
CA THR A 430 -22.18 -2.32 -5.71
C THR A 430 -22.87 -3.20 -6.76
N LYS A 431 -23.84 -3.99 -6.30
CA LYS A 431 -24.71 -4.79 -7.17
C LYS A 431 -25.95 -3.99 -7.60
N HIS A 432 -26.22 -2.85 -6.98
CA HIS A 432 -27.40 -2.06 -7.29
C HIS A 432 -27.20 -1.30 -8.61
N PRO A 433 -28.03 -1.54 -9.65
CA PRO A 433 -27.84 -0.96 -10.99
C PRO A 433 -27.67 0.56 -11.01
N CYS A 434 -28.48 1.27 -10.21
CA CYS A 434 -28.44 2.73 -10.15
C CYS A 434 -27.17 3.31 -9.50
N GLN A 435 -26.50 2.54 -8.65
CA GLN A 435 -25.33 2.99 -7.89
C GLN A 435 -24.01 2.64 -8.59
N LYS A 436 -24.04 1.99 -9.77
CA LYS A 436 -22.82 1.80 -10.56
C LYS A 436 -22.17 3.18 -10.81
N PRO A 437 -20.91 3.41 -10.41
CA PRO A 437 -20.28 4.71 -10.52
C PRO A 437 -20.03 5.09 -11.98
N PHE A 438 -20.31 6.35 -12.32
CA PHE A 438 -19.85 6.97 -13.55
C PHE A 438 -18.43 7.46 -13.36
N VAL A 439 -17.49 6.85 -14.07
CA VAL A 439 -16.06 7.08 -13.89
C VAL A 439 -15.56 8.08 -14.93
N TYR A 440 -14.81 9.09 -14.49
CA TYR A 440 -14.21 10.12 -15.34
C TYR A 440 -12.71 10.16 -15.08
N TYR A 441 -11.91 9.70 -16.03
CA TYR A 441 -10.45 9.70 -15.88
C TYR A 441 -9.86 11.05 -16.27
N MET A 442 -8.79 11.45 -15.57
CA MET A 442 -8.02 12.64 -15.88
C MET A 442 -7.53 12.57 -17.33
N ARG A 443 -7.92 13.55 -18.15
CA ARG A 443 -7.47 13.71 -19.52
C ARG A 443 -6.30 14.68 -19.62
N THR A 444 -6.37 15.79 -18.91
CA THR A 444 -5.30 16.80 -18.90
C THR A 444 -5.41 17.65 -17.64
N VAL A 445 -4.28 18.24 -17.26
CA VAL A 445 -4.17 19.15 -16.14
C VAL A 445 -3.33 20.35 -16.57
N ARG A 446 -3.71 21.55 -16.12
CA ARG A 446 -3.02 22.80 -16.45
C ARG A 446 -3.01 23.74 -15.27
N TYR A 447 -1.96 24.54 -15.16
CA TYR A 447 -1.93 25.67 -14.25
C TYR A 447 -2.58 26.88 -14.94
N ASP A 448 -3.42 27.60 -14.19
CA ASP A 448 -4.01 28.88 -14.56
C ASP A 448 -3.32 29.98 -13.75
N PRO A 449 -2.36 30.71 -14.36
CA PRO A 449 -1.61 31.76 -13.68
C PRO A 449 -2.48 32.94 -13.24
N ALA A 450 -3.54 33.27 -14.00
CA ALA A 450 -4.39 34.42 -13.73
C ALA A 450 -5.12 34.25 -12.39
N ASN A 451 -5.59 33.03 -12.12
CA ASN A 451 -6.35 32.70 -10.92
C ASN A 451 -5.52 32.01 -9.83
N LYS A 452 -4.23 31.75 -10.09
CA LYS A 452 -3.32 30.98 -9.23
C LYS A 452 -3.92 29.63 -8.82
N GLN A 453 -4.46 28.92 -9.81
CA GLN A 453 -5.20 27.68 -9.63
C GLN A 453 -4.73 26.61 -10.61
N THR A 454 -4.86 25.35 -10.21
CA THR A 454 -4.68 24.21 -11.10
C THR A 454 -6.05 23.70 -11.54
N VAL A 455 -6.19 23.41 -12.84
CA VAL A 455 -7.43 22.94 -13.45
C VAL A 455 -7.18 21.57 -14.04
N GLY A 456 -7.91 20.56 -13.55
CA GLY A 456 -7.96 19.22 -14.12
C GLY A 456 -9.21 19.03 -14.95
N ILE A 457 -9.08 18.45 -16.14
CA ILE A 457 -10.20 18.07 -17.02
C ILE A 457 -10.27 16.54 -17.05
N TYR A 458 -11.43 16.01 -16.72
CA TYR A 458 -11.70 14.57 -16.62
C TYR A 458 -12.78 14.20 -17.62
N ASN A 459 -12.52 13.17 -18.42
CA ASN A 459 -13.46 12.71 -19.44
C ASN A 459 -14.14 11.43 -19.01
N ARG A 460 -15.44 11.31 -19.32
CA ARG A 460 -16.23 10.12 -19.02
C ARG A 460 -15.62 8.89 -19.68
N HIS A 461 -15.39 7.85 -18.89
CA HIS A 461 -15.13 6.52 -19.38
C HIS A 461 -16.45 5.90 -19.83
N ARG A 462 -16.57 5.63 -21.14
CA ARG A 462 -17.78 5.08 -21.71
C ARG A 462 -17.82 3.58 -21.47
N GLU A 463 -18.74 3.16 -20.62
CA GLU A 463 -19.08 1.76 -20.37
C GLU A 463 -20.59 1.57 -20.52
N GLN A 464 -21.02 0.32 -20.63
CA GLN A 464 -22.43 -0.02 -20.54
C GLN A 464 -22.92 0.14 -19.08
N TYR A 465 -23.99 0.89 -18.90
CA TYR A 465 -24.67 1.05 -17.61
C TYR A 465 -25.98 0.26 -17.61
N PRO A 466 -26.27 -0.49 -16.55
CA PRO A 466 -27.53 -1.21 -16.44
C PRO A 466 -28.69 -0.21 -16.27
N PRO A 467 -29.92 -0.57 -16.70
CA PRO A 467 -31.08 0.29 -16.54
C PRO A 467 -31.34 0.59 -15.06
N CYS A 468 -31.57 1.86 -14.76
CA CYS A 468 -31.82 2.34 -13.42
C CYS A 468 -33.30 2.76 -13.27
N ARG A 469 -33.97 2.25 -12.24
CA ARG A 469 -35.39 2.55 -11.93
C ARG A 469 -35.58 3.77 -11.02
N TRP A 470 -34.50 4.28 -10.41
CA TRP A 470 -34.60 5.48 -9.58
C TRP A 470 -34.99 6.68 -10.44
N LYS A 471 -35.95 7.48 -9.96
CA LYS A 471 -36.36 8.75 -10.57
C LYS A 471 -35.33 9.86 -10.27
N VAL A 472 -34.05 9.52 -10.41
CA VAL A 472 -32.90 10.40 -10.18
C VAL A 472 -32.23 10.63 -11.54
N PRO A 473 -31.94 11.89 -11.92
CA PRO A 473 -31.30 12.19 -13.19
C PRO A 473 -30.03 11.38 -13.42
N SER A 474 -29.78 11.03 -14.68
CA SER A 474 -28.62 10.24 -15.07
C SER A 474 -27.36 11.10 -15.15
N PRO A 475 -26.25 10.73 -14.49
CA PRO A 475 -24.96 11.37 -14.71
C PRO A 475 -24.42 11.21 -16.14
N GLU A 476 -25.04 10.39 -16.99
CA GLU A 476 -24.64 10.20 -18.39
C GLU A 476 -24.71 11.46 -19.25
N ILE A 477 -25.46 12.47 -18.81
CA ILE A 477 -25.50 13.77 -19.48
C ILE A 477 -24.17 14.52 -19.38
N VAL A 478 -23.34 14.19 -18.37
CA VAL A 478 -22.04 14.81 -18.14
C VAL A 478 -21.00 14.05 -18.96
N ASP A 479 -20.37 14.72 -19.92
CA ASP A 479 -19.26 14.15 -20.70
C ASP A 479 -17.90 14.48 -20.09
N SER A 480 -17.82 15.61 -19.40
CA SER A 480 -16.59 16.14 -18.83
C SER A 480 -16.81 16.74 -17.45
N VAL A 481 -15.84 16.54 -16.57
CA VAL A 481 -15.76 17.20 -15.27
C VAL A 481 -14.53 18.08 -15.24
N VAL A 482 -14.69 19.33 -14.82
CA VAL A 482 -13.60 20.29 -14.64
C VAL A 482 -13.42 20.52 -13.14
N VAL A 483 -12.28 20.11 -12.60
CA VAL A 483 -11.93 20.30 -11.19
C VAL A 483 -10.94 21.45 -11.07
N ILE A 484 -11.33 22.50 -10.36
CA ILE A 484 -10.52 23.68 -10.07
C ILE A 484 -9.99 23.55 -8.65
N LYS A 485 -8.67 23.65 -8.48
CA LYS A 485 -8.01 23.47 -7.19
C LYS A 485 -6.96 24.54 -6.93
N ARG A 486 -6.84 24.97 -5.67
CA ARG A 486 -5.66 25.71 -5.21
C ARG A 486 -4.65 24.72 -4.62
N THR A 487 -3.38 24.90 -4.97
CA THR A 487 -2.28 24.09 -4.45
C THR A 487 -2.03 24.46 -2.99
N ASP A 488 -1.66 23.48 -2.18
CA ASP A 488 -1.33 23.67 -0.77
C ASP A 488 -0.05 22.91 -0.42
N PRO A 489 1.13 23.50 -0.69
CA PRO A 489 2.41 22.80 -0.53
C PRO A 489 2.71 22.45 0.94
N LEU A 490 2.08 23.15 1.89
CA LEU A 490 2.28 23.00 3.33
C LEU A 490 1.23 22.09 3.99
N ARG A 491 0.33 21.44 3.22
CA ARG A 491 -0.72 20.57 3.79
C ARG A 491 -0.20 19.50 4.74
N TRP A 492 0.98 18.96 4.46
CA TRP A 492 1.58 17.86 5.24
C TRP A 492 2.41 18.35 6.43
N GLN A 493 2.50 19.67 6.65
CA GLN A 493 3.05 20.27 7.88
C GLN A 493 1.96 20.53 8.94
N ARG A 494 0.69 20.30 8.58
CA ARG A 494 -0.47 20.43 9.47
C ARG A 494 -1.09 19.06 9.73
N SER A 495 -2.02 19.00 10.68
CA SER A 495 -2.81 17.80 10.94
C SER A 495 -3.50 17.32 9.65
N PRO A 496 -3.35 16.04 9.25
CA PRO A 496 -3.97 15.52 8.04
C PRO A 496 -5.49 15.69 8.02
N ARG A 497 -6.01 16.29 6.95
CA ARG A 497 -7.44 16.43 6.68
C ARG A 497 -7.70 16.35 5.17
N ARG A 498 -8.82 15.75 4.76
CA ARG A 498 -9.27 15.78 3.36
C ARG A 498 -9.56 17.21 2.92
N ASP A 499 -9.35 17.48 1.64
CA ASP A 499 -9.83 18.71 1.02
C ASP A 499 -11.35 18.64 0.85
N CYS A 500 -12.03 19.76 1.07
CA CYS A 500 -13.46 19.88 0.82
C CYS A 500 -13.70 20.21 -0.65
N CYS A 501 -14.76 19.64 -1.23
CA CYS A 501 -15.19 19.95 -2.59
C CYS A 501 -16.57 20.57 -2.66
N ARG A 502 -16.82 21.35 -3.72
CA ARG A 502 -18.10 22.03 -3.95
C ARG A 502 -18.46 22.02 -5.43
N VAL A 503 -19.73 21.74 -5.72
CA VAL A 503 -20.28 21.84 -7.07
C VAL A 503 -20.45 23.30 -7.43
N LEU A 504 -19.93 23.69 -8.59
CA LEU A 504 -20.02 25.05 -9.11
C LEU A 504 -21.14 25.16 -10.16
N PRO A 505 -21.78 26.33 -10.31
CA PRO A 505 -22.73 26.57 -11.39
C PRO A 505 -22.09 26.32 -12.76
N SER A 506 -22.81 25.61 -13.63
CA SER A 506 -22.39 25.37 -15.01
C SER A 506 -23.37 25.99 -16.00
N LYS A 507 -22.84 26.66 -17.02
CA LYS A 507 -23.62 27.13 -18.19
C LYS A 507 -23.77 26.05 -19.26
N LYS A 508 -22.98 24.96 -19.18
CA LYS A 508 -22.97 23.86 -20.17
C LYS A 508 -23.53 22.61 -19.52
N SER A 509 -24.62 22.07 -20.04
CA SER A 509 -25.26 20.87 -19.50
C SER A 509 -24.35 19.63 -19.50
N SER A 510 -23.43 19.52 -20.46
CA SER A 510 -22.50 18.39 -20.59
C SER A 510 -21.18 18.52 -19.82
N THR A 511 -20.98 19.63 -19.10
CA THR A 511 -19.77 19.86 -18.30
C THR A 511 -20.15 20.19 -16.86
N MET A 512 -19.62 19.41 -15.92
CA MET A 512 -19.72 19.70 -14.50
C MET A 512 -18.46 20.42 -14.01
N TYR A 513 -18.63 21.46 -13.20
CA TYR A 513 -17.52 22.18 -12.59
C TYR A 513 -17.48 21.91 -11.08
N LEU A 514 -16.31 21.58 -10.56
CA LEU A 514 -16.07 21.28 -9.16
C LEU A 514 -14.93 22.16 -8.66
N SER A 515 -15.05 22.67 -7.43
CA SER A 515 -13.92 23.28 -6.71
C SER A 515 -13.41 22.32 -5.64
N VAL A 516 -12.10 22.24 -5.45
CA VAL A 516 -11.44 21.48 -4.38
C VAL A 516 -10.44 22.39 -3.67
N GLY A 517 -10.44 22.36 -2.34
CA GLY A 517 -9.45 23.08 -1.54
C GLY A 517 -9.64 22.86 -0.05
N ASN A 518 -8.98 23.69 0.75
CA ASN A 518 -9.12 23.62 2.20
C ASN A 518 -10.58 23.79 2.62
N CYS A 519 -10.97 23.00 3.62
CA CYS A 519 -12.26 23.15 4.27
C CYS A 519 -12.33 24.48 5.00
N ARG A 520 -13.50 25.12 4.94
CA ARG A 520 -13.83 26.28 5.77
C ARG A 520 -14.01 25.84 7.22
N ASP A 521 -14.01 26.81 8.12
CA ASP A 521 -14.31 26.56 9.53
C ASP A 521 -15.70 25.94 9.65
N GLY A 522 -15.78 24.83 10.40
CA GLY A 522 -17.00 24.04 10.57
C GLY A 522 -17.48 23.24 9.34
N GLU A 523 -16.79 23.30 8.20
CA GLU A 523 -17.28 22.62 6.98
C GLU A 523 -17.14 21.09 7.07
N ILE A 524 -18.24 20.41 6.79
CA ILE A 524 -18.36 18.95 6.72
C ILE A 524 -18.94 18.52 5.37
N SER A 525 -18.67 17.29 4.95
CA SER A 525 -19.25 16.70 3.74
C SER A 525 -20.66 16.20 4.04
N GLU A 526 -21.66 17.05 3.86
CA GLU A 526 -23.09 16.72 4.00
C GLU A 526 -23.93 17.20 2.81
N LEU A 527 -25.09 16.56 2.64
CA LEU A 527 -26.10 16.98 1.65
C LEU A 527 -26.97 18.10 2.19
#